data_AF-A0A3P6GAZ3-F1
#
_entry.id   AF-A0A3P6GAZ3-F1
#
_cell.length_a   1.000
_cell.length_b   1.000
_cell.length_c   1.000
_cell.angle_alpha   90.00
_cell.angle_beta   90.00
_cell.angle_gamma   90.00
#
_symmetry.space_group_name_H-M   'P 1'
#
loop_
_entity.id
_entity.type
_entity.pdbx_description
1 polymer ?
#
loop_
_entity_poly.entity_id
_entity_poly.type
_entity_poly.pdbx_seq_one_letter_code
_entity_poly.pdbx_strand_id
1 'polypeptide(L)'
;MAQKCAIGLITAVAASVSLSQSKVASADGPFTFPAANPQQQAASSPPSTAGEESSAPPPRARNDNPRTSSGGFDPEALERGAKALKEINNSSYAKNVFESIKQQEETKQTEFAAKAQEYKAMQAQAETERQKVIYDEHKKLAQHQAQTKSQMARYEDDLARKRMQARNFIHTFTTFRASFLHSNCPTRNQELVKMQEDSAIRQEQARRATEEQIQAQRRQTEREKAEIERETIKVKAIAEAEGRAHEARLAEDVNRRMLVDRANAEREKWVAAINTTFDHIGGGLRAILTDQNKLIVAVGGATALAAGIYTTREGAKVIWSYVDRILGQPSLIRESSRGKYPWSGSVSRVMSTLRGKGSATNNGKGFGDVILHPSLQKRIEHLANATANTKSHQAPFRNMLFYGPPGTGKTMAARELARKSGLDYALMTGGDVAPLGSQAVTKIHQLFDWGKKSKRGLLLFIDEADAFLCERNKTYMSEAQRSALNALLFRTGDQSKDIVLALATNRPGDLDSAVADRVDEVLEFPLPGEEERFKLLSLYLEKYIAQAGPRKPGLFDRLFKKEQQKIEIKGVTEELLKEAAAKTEGFSGREIAKLMASVQAAVYGSEDCVLDSALFREVVDYKVAEHQQRRKLAGTDSK
;
A
#
# COMPACT_ATOMS: atom_id res chain seq x y z
N MET A 1 -45.32 24.32 -5.66
CA MET A 1 -45.45 23.34 -6.77
C MET A 1 -44.14 23.27 -7.57
N ALA A 2 -43.06 22.77 -6.95
CA ALA A 2 -41.77 22.54 -7.61
C ALA A 2 -40.95 21.54 -6.76
N GLN A 3 -41.45 20.31 -6.71
CA GLN A 3 -40.76 19.13 -6.18
C GLN A 3 -41.23 17.97 -7.06
N LYS A 4 -40.48 17.71 -8.14
CA LYS A 4 -40.50 16.50 -9.00
C LYS A 4 -39.69 16.82 -10.26
N CYS A 5 -38.38 16.61 -10.21
CA CYS A 5 -37.47 16.38 -11.35
C CYS A 5 -36.05 16.21 -10.80
N ALA A 6 -35.79 15.06 -10.17
CA ALA A 6 -34.45 14.69 -9.71
C ALA A 6 -34.29 13.16 -9.69
N ILE A 7 -34.44 12.51 -10.85
CA ILE A 7 -33.94 11.15 -11.08
C ILE A 7 -33.52 11.05 -12.55
N GLY A 8 -32.24 10.81 -12.80
CA GLY A 8 -31.71 10.42 -14.11
C GLY A 8 -30.50 11.23 -14.55
N LEU A 9 -29.29 10.77 -14.16
CA LEU A 9 -28.05 10.83 -14.95
C LEU A 9 -26.84 10.43 -14.09
N ILE A 10 -26.67 9.14 -13.81
CA ILE A 10 -25.37 8.54 -13.51
C ILE A 10 -25.37 7.11 -14.07
N THR A 11 -24.89 6.93 -15.30
CA THR A 11 -24.28 5.68 -15.81
C THR A 11 -23.76 5.91 -17.24
N ALA A 12 -22.44 5.97 -17.40
CA ALA A 12 -21.65 5.46 -18.53
C ALA A 12 -20.33 6.26 -18.70
N VAL A 13 -19.26 5.76 -18.07
CA VAL A 13 -17.89 5.95 -18.54
C VAL A 13 -17.23 4.59 -18.50
N ALA A 14 -17.13 3.93 -19.65
CA ALA A 14 -16.24 2.80 -19.89
C ALA A 14 -15.93 2.69 -21.39
N ALA A 15 -14.68 2.35 -21.68
CA ALA A 15 -14.08 1.99 -22.97
C ALA A 15 -13.66 3.13 -23.94
N SER A 16 -12.40 3.57 -23.81
CA SER A 16 -11.46 3.47 -24.94
C SER A 16 -10.01 3.66 -24.47
N VAL A 17 -9.25 2.57 -24.36
CA VAL A 17 -7.79 2.58 -24.52
C VAL A 17 -7.45 1.51 -25.55
N SER A 18 -6.90 1.95 -26.68
CA SER A 18 -6.09 1.12 -27.56
C SER A 18 -4.90 1.96 -28.00
N LEU A 19 -3.73 1.33 -27.91
CA LEU A 19 -2.41 1.93 -27.98
C LEU A 19 -2.09 2.56 -29.34
N SER A 20 -1.36 3.66 -29.27
CA SER A 20 -0.56 4.27 -30.31
C SER A 20 0.53 3.32 -30.80
N GLN A 21 0.59 3.08 -32.11
CA GLN A 21 1.76 2.58 -32.81
C GLN A 21 2.82 3.70 -32.92
N SER A 22 4.04 3.37 -32.56
CA SER A 22 5.25 4.16 -32.75
C SER A 22 5.70 4.12 -34.21
N LYS A 23 6.04 5.31 -34.75
CA LYS A 23 6.95 5.47 -35.89
C LYS A 23 8.26 6.06 -35.36
N VAL A 24 9.36 5.38 -35.57
CA VAL A 24 10.70 5.98 -35.63
C VAL A 24 11.33 5.51 -36.94
N ALA A 25 11.87 6.47 -37.69
CA ALA A 25 12.57 6.28 -38.95
C ALA A 25 14.09 6.17 -38.71
N SER A 26 14.71 5.38 -39.59
CA SER A 26 16.09 5.37 -40.11
C SER A 26 17.29 5.69 -39.22
N ALA A 27 18.21 4.71 -39.19
CA ALA A 27 19.65 4.92 -39.18
C ALA A 27 20.28 4.09 -40.33
N ASP A 28 21.24 4.68 -41.05
CA ASP A 28 21.97 4.12 -42.18
C ASP A 28 23.16 3.23 -41.77
N GLY A 29 23.42 2.19 -42.58
CA GLY A 29 24.78 1.73 -42.92
C GLY A 29 25.43 0.61 -42.08
N PRO A 30 26.47 -0.07 -42.61
CA PRO A 30 26.28 -1.41 -43.20
C PRO A 30 27.25 -2.47 -42.63
N PHE A 31 26.82 -3.72 -42.49
CA PHE A 31 27.73 -4.88 -42.46
C PHE A 31 27.06 -6.16 -43.00
N THR A 32 27.87 -6.91 -43.75
CA THR A 32 27.59 -7.97 -44.72
C THR A 32 27.67 -9.41 -44.18
N PHE A 33 27.21 -10.37 -45.02
CA PHE A 33 27.53 -11.82 -45.15
C PHE A 33 26.42 -12.83 -44.78
N PRO A 34 26.38 -14.07 -45.36
CA PRO A 34 25.79 -14.33 -46.68
C PRO A 34 24.86 -15.59 -46.77
N ALA A 35 24.15 -15.67 -47.91
CA ALA A 35 23.77 -16.84 -48.72
C ALA A 35 23.20 -18.14 -48.08
N ALA A 36 22.00 -18.53 -48.57
CA ALA A 36 21.78 -19.86 -49.16
C ALA A 36 20.52 -19.85 -50.06
N ASN A 37 20.74 -20.23 -51.31
CA ASN A 37 19.74 -20.46 -52.37
C ASN A 37 19.03 -21.82 -52.14
N PRO A 38 17.86 -22.09 -52.75
CA PRO A 38 17.93 -22.77 -54.06
C PRO A 38 16.85 -22.37 -55.09
N GLN A 39 17.35 -22.19 -56.33
CA GLN A 39 16.84 -22.62 -57.66
C GLN A 39 15.32 -22.78 -57.88
N GLN A 40 14.74 -21.94 -58.74
CA GLN A 40 14.49 -22.14 -60.20
C GLN A 40 13.38 -23.18 -60.50
N GLN A 41 12.15 -22.76 -60.81
CA GLN A 41 11.61 -22.32 -62.11
C GLN A 41 11.63 -23.37 -63.24
N ALA A 42 10.44 -23.77 -63.68
CA ALA A 42 10.00 -23.94 -65.08
C ALA A 42 8.52 -24.37 -65.05
N ALA A 43 7.62 -24.06 -65.98
CA ALA A 43 7.52 -23.08 -67.05
C ALA A 43 6.07 -23.19 -67.62
N SER A 44 5.71 -22.20 -68.43
CA SER A 44 4.67 -22.18 -69.49
C SER A 44 3.34 -21.47 -69.19
N SER A 45 3.06 -20.53 -70.10
CA SER A 45 1.93 -19.60 -70.29
C SER A 45 1.27 -19.94 -71.65
N PRO A 46 0.39 -19.09 -72.22
CA PRO A 46 -1.04 -18.74 -71.97
C PRO A 46 -1.90 -19.27 -73.18
N PRO A 47 -3.03 -18.70 -73.72
CA PRO A 47 -3.91 -17.60 -73.35
C PRO A 47 -5.44 -17.90 -73.44
N SER A 48 -6.25 -16.86 -73.23
CA SER A 48 -7.71 -16.75 -73.35
C SER A 48 -8.26 -16.84 -74.79
N THR A 49 -9.43 -17.47 -75.02
CA THR A 49 -10.70 -16.86 -75.54
C THR A 49 -11.82 -17.87 -75.89
N ALA A 50 -13.04 -17.51 -75.47
CA ALA A 50 -14.41 -17.71 -76.01
C ALA A 50 -14.86 -18.99 -76.76
N GLY A 51 -16.04 -19.51 -76.35
CA GLY A 51 -16.92 -20.38 -77.17
C GLY A 51 -17.96 -21.14 -76.33
N GLU A 52 -19.23 -20.76 -76.45
CA GLU A 52 -20.41 -21.40 -75.86
C GLU A 52 -20.70 -22.78 -76.46
N GLU A 53 -21.11 -23.77 -75.65
CA GLU A 53 -22.25 -24.64 -75.98
C GLU A 53 -22.78 -25.42 -74.76
N SER A 54 -24.04 -25.79 -74.88
CA SER A 54 -25.04 -26.11 -73.88
C SER A 54 -24.98 -27.51 -73.24
N SER A 55 -25.24 -27.58 -71.94
CA SER A 55 -26.00 -28.69 -71.33
C SER A 55 -26.70 -28.24 -70.04
N ALA A 56 -28.03 -28.31 -70.04
CA ALA A 56 -28.92 -27.84 -68.98
C ALA A 56 -28.83 -28.65 -67.66
N PRO A 57 -29.29 -28.09 -66.52
CA PRO A 57 -28.89 -28.50 -65.16
C PRO A 57 -29.94 -29.39 -64.47
N PRO A 58 -29.57 -30.19 -63.44
CA PRO A 58 -30.52 -30.59 -62.40
C PRO A 58 -30.63 -29.48 -61.33
N PRO A 59 -31.75 -29.43 -60.61
CA PRO A 59 -32.45 -28.18 -60.37
C PRO A 59 -31.79 -27.33 -59.28
N ARG A 60 -31.60 -26.04 -59.59
CA ARG A 60 -31.47 -25.01 -58.57
C ARG A 60 -32.78 -24.96 -57.80
N ALA A 61 -32.77 -25.42 -56.56
CA ALA A 61 -33.78 -25.02 -55.60
C ALA A 61 -33.68 -23.50 -55.48
N ARG A 62 -34.68 -22.85 -56.06
CA ARG A 62 -34.92 -21.42 -56.02
C ARG A 62 -35.20 -21.06 -54.56
N ASN A 63 -34.18 -20.62 -53.84
CA ASN A 63 -34.39 -19.93 -52.58
C ASN A 63 -34.73 -18.48 -52.92
N ASP A 64 -36.00 -18.25 -53.29
CA ASP A 64 -36.64 -16.94 -53.27
C ASP A 64 -36.88 -16.53 -51.80
N ASN A 65 -35.81 -16.46 -51.01
CA ASN A 65 -35.83 -15.79 -49.72
C ASN A 65 -34.88 -14.59 -49.80
N PRO A 66 -35.35 -13.35 -49.57
CA PRO A 66 -34.45 -12.21 -49.42
C PRO A 66 -33.48 -12.53 -48.28
N ARG A 67 -32.21 -12.11 -48.42
CA ARG A 67 -31.18 -12.19 -47.37
C ARG A 67 -31.80 -11.87 -46.01
N THR A 68 -32.12 -12.88 -45.21
CA THR A 68 -32.77 -12.70 -43.91
C THR A 68 -31.70 -12.24 -42.92
N SER A 69 -31.76 -10.95 -42.59
CA SER A 69 -31.40 -10.33 -41.31
C SER A 69 -30.76 -11.25 -40.27
N SER A 70 -29.49 -11.00 -39.94
CA SER A 70 -28.79 -11.61 -38.82
C SER A 70 -29.38 -11.13 -37.48
N GLY A 71 -30.13 -12.02 -36.80
CA GLY A 71 -30.61 -11.83 -35.42
C GLY A 71 -31.64 -10.71 -35.28
N GLY A 72 -32.84 -10.84 -35.82
CA GLY A 72 -33.74 -11.98 -35.60
C GLY A 72 -34.84 -11.64 -34.59
N PHE A 73 -35.24 -10.38 -34.51
CA PHE A 73 -36.60 -10.04 -34.09
C PHE A 73 -37.29 -9.47 -35.31
N ASP A 74 -37.82 -10.39 -36.11
CA ASP A 74 -38.62 -10.07 -37.28
C ASP A 74 -40.06 -9.91 -36.78
N PRO A 75 -40.58 -8.67 -36.61
CA PRO A 75 -41.89 -8.45 -36.03
C PRO A 75 -42.98 -9.14 -36.88
N GLU A 76 -42.76 -9.28 -38.18
CA GLU A 76 -43.62 -10.09 -39.05
C GLU A 76 -43.53 -11.59 -38.78
N ALA A 77 -42.38 -12.14 -38.39
CA ALA A 77 -42.26 -13.56 -38.04
C ALA A 77 -42.96 -13.87 -36.72
N LEU A 78 -42.98 -12.92 -35.78
CA LEU A 78 -43.77 -13.01 -34.55
C LEU A 78 -45.27 -12.88 -34.81
N GLU A 79 -45.68 -12.02 -35.74
CA GLU A 79 -47.08 -11.91 -36.12
C GLU A 79 -47.54 -13.15 -36.91
N ARG A 80 -46.71 -13.68 -37.82
CA ARG A 80 -46.92 -14.97 -38.50
C ARG A 80 -46.90 -16.14 -37.51
N GLY A 81 -46.00 -16.14 -36.54
CA GLY A 81 -45.91 -17.15 -35.48
C GLY A 81 -47.12 -17.11 -34.54
N ALA A 82 -47.58 -15.92 -34.15
CA ALA A 82 -48.80 -15.73 -33.36
C ALA A 82 -50.05 -16.17 -34.14
N LYS A 83 -50.11 -15.90 -35.45
CA LYS A 83 -51.19 -16.38 -36.31
C LYS A 83 -51.16 -17.90 -36.48
N ALA A 84 -49.99 -18.49 -36.70
CA ALA A 84 -49.81 -19.94 -36.79
C ALA A 84 -50.17 -20.65 -35.47
N LEU A 85 -49.79 -20.09 -34.32
CA LEU A 85 -50.19 -20.60 -33.01
C LEU A 85 -51.72 -20.53 -32.80
N LYS A 86 -52.37 -19.47 -33.29
CA LYS A 86 -53.82 -19.31 -33.24
C LYS A 86 -54.54 -20.33 -34.13
N GLU A 87 -53.99 -20.62 -35.31
CA GLU A 87 -54.51 -21.65 -36.22
C GLU A 87 -54.28 -23.07 -35.67
N ILE A 88 -53.11 -23.35 -35.10
CA ILE A 88 -52.81 -24.63 -34.44
C ILE A 88 -53.76 -24.85 -33.26
N ASN A 89 -54.02 -23.83 -32.43
CA ASN A 89 -54.93 -23.91 -31.29
C ASN A 89 -56.39 -24.18 -31.68
N ASN A 90 -56.79 -23.75 -32.87
CA ASN A 90 -58.14 -24.01 -33.41
C ASN A 90 -58.25 -25.38 -34.09
N SER A 91 -57.13 -26.10 -34.30
CA SER A 91 -57.13 -27.43 -34.90
C SER A 91 -57.45 -28.52 -33.87
N SER A 92 -58.07 -29.62 -34.31
CA SER A 92 -58.37 -30.78 -33.45
C SER A 92 -57.12 -31.46 -32.86
N TYR A 93 -55.94 -31.23 -33.45
CA TYR A 93 -54.66 -31.86 -33.07
C TYR A 93 -53.74 -30.96 -32.24
N ALA A 94 -54.21 -29.78 -31.81
CA ALA A 94 -53.45 -28.81 -31.03
C ALA A 94 -52.74 -29.43 -29.82
N LYS A 95 -53.41 -30.37 -29.15
CA LYS A 95 -52.91 -31.07 -27.96
C LYS A 95 -51.64 -31.89 -28.26
N ASN A 96 -51.63 -32.64 -29.36
CA ASN A 96 -50.50 -33.50 -29.74
C ASN A 96 -49.26 -32.66 -30.12
N VAL A 97 -49.47 -31.51 -30.78
CA VAL A 97 -48.39 -30.58 -31.16
C VAL A 97 -47.81 -29.92 -29.91
N PHE A 98 -48.64 -29.50 -28.97
CA PHE A 98 -48.18 -28.93 -27.70
C PHE A 98 -47.37 -29.94 -26.88
N GLU A 99 -47.81 -31.20 -26.84
CA GLU A 99 -47.05 -32.28 -26.18
C GLU A 99 -45.68 -32.51 -26.82
N SER A 100 -45.57 -32.47 -28.15
CA SER A 100 -44.28 -32.63 -28.84
C SER A 100 -43.32 -31.45 -28.59
N ILE A 101 -43.84 -30.21 -28.56
CA ILE A 101 -43.03 -29.02 -28.23
C ILE A 101 -42.54 -29.09 -26.79
N LYS A 102 -43.43 -29.49 -25.86
CA LYS A 102 -43.09 -29.68 -24.46
C LYS A 102 -41.99 -30.73 -24.30
N GLN A 103 -42.09 -31.87 -24.98
CA GLN A 103 -41.05 -32.92 -24.96
C GLN A 103 -39.71 -32.42 -25.51
N GLN A 104 -39.71 -31.59 -26.55
CA GLN A 104 -38.49 -31.00 -27.13
C GLN A 104 -37.83 -29.98 -26.20
N GLU A 105 -38.62 -29.18 -25.47
CA GLU A 105 -38.10 -28.24 -24.50
C GLU A 105 -37.55 -28.95 -23.27
N GLU A 106 -38.23 -30.01 -22.80
CA GLU A 106 -37.73 -30.88 -21.75
C GLU A 106 -36.39 -31.52 -22.14
N THR A 107 -36.24 -32.03 -23.37
CA THR A 107 -34.95 -32.57 -23.84
C THR A 107 -33.85 -31.52 -23.83
N LYS A 108 -34.11 -30.29 -24.30
CA LYS A 108 -33.13 -29.20 -24.24
C LYS A 108 -32.73 -28.84 -22.81
N GLN A 109 -33.70 -28.79 -21.89
CA GLN A 109 -33.42 -28.54 -20.48
C GLN A 109 -32.54 -29.64 -19.87
N THR A 110 -32.78 -30.91 -20.23
CA THR A 110 -31.92 -32.03 -19.81
C THR A 110 -30.51 -31.94 -20.38
N GLU A 111 -30.33 -31.51 -21.63
CA GLU A 111 -29.00 -31.30 -22.23
C GLU A 111 -28.23 -30.15 -21.56
N PHE A 112 -28.89 -29.04 -21.24
CA PHE A 112 -28.27 -27.94 -20.51
C PHE A 112 -27.90 -28.35 -19.08
N ALA A 113 -28.76 -29.12 -18.41
CA ALA A 113 -28.47 -29.66 -17.09
C ALA A 113 -27.27 -30.63 -17.14
N ALA A 114 -27.18 -31.49 -18.15
CA ALA A 114 -26.05 -32.40 -18.35
C ALA A 114 -24.73 -31.63 -18.56
N LYS A 115 -24.72 -30.60 -19.42
CA LYS A 115 -23.52 -29.74 -19.61
C LYS A 115 -23.12 -28.98 -18.35
N ALA A 116 -24.09 -28.51 -17.57
CA ALA A 116 -23.80 -27.88 -16.29
C ALA A 116 -23.19 -28.85 -15.27
N GLN A 117 -23.60 -30.13 -15.30
CA GLN A 117 -23.00 -31.19 -14.48
C GLN A 117 -21.57 -31.53 -14.94
N GLU A 118 -21.33 -31.63 -16.25
CA GLU A 118 -19.98 -31.85 -16.81
C GLU A 118 -19.00 -30.73 -16.40
N TYR A 119 -19.44 -29.47 -16.46
CA TYR A 119 -18.62 -28.34 -16.04
C TYR A 119 -18.27 -28.38 -14.54
N LYS A 120 -19.24 -28.76 -13.70
CA LYS A 120 -19.01 -28.97 -12.27
C LYS A 120 -18.03 -30.13 -12.01
N ALA A 121 -18.16 -31.23 -12.75
CA ALA A 121 -17.24 -32.36 -12.65
C ALA A 121 -15.81 -31.96 -13.05
N MET A 122 -15.65 -31.14 -14.09
CA MET A 122 -14.35 -30.60 -14.52
C MET A 122 -13.72 -29.69 -13.45
N GLN A 123 -14.51 -28.82 -12.81
CA GLN A 123 -14.03 -27.99 -11.70
C GLN A 123 -13.58 -28.85 -10.52
N ALA A 124 -14.36 -29.87 -10.14
CA ALA A 124 -14.01 -30.80 -9.07
C ALA A 124 -12.72 -31.59 -9.38
N GLN A 125 -12.50 -31.98 -10.64
CA GLN A 125 -11.24 -32.62 -11.08
C GLN A 125 -10.05 -31.66 -10.94
N ALA A 126 -10.18 -30.41 -11.37
CA ALA A 126 -9.13 -29.39 -11.22
C ALA A 126 -8.78 -29.10 -9.75
N GLU A 127 -9.78 -29.07 -8.86
CA GLU A 127 -9.55 -28.93 -7.42
C GLU A 127 -8.82 -30.15 -6.83
N THR A 128 -9.19 -31.35 -7.27
CA THR A 128 -8.53 -32.60 -6.87
C THR A 128 -7.07 -32.63 -7.32
N GLU A 129 -6.76 -32.16 -8.53
CA GLU A 129 -5.38 -32.04 -9.03
C GLU A 129 -4.55 -31.04 -8.23
N ARG A 130 -5.12 -29.87 -7.89
CA ARG A 130 -4.46 -28.89 -7.01
C ARG A 130 -4.13 -29.49 -5.65
N GLN A 131 -5.06 -30.24 -5.05
CA GLN A 131 -4.82 -30.92 -3.77
C GLN A 131 -3.70 -31.98 -3.89
N LYS A 132 -3.62 -32.72 -5.00
CA LYS A 132 -2.53 -33.67 -5.25
C LYS A 132 -1.17 -32.99 -5.34
N VAL A 133 -1.08 -31.87 -6.07
CA VAL A 133 0.18 -31.10 -6.19
C VAL A 133 0.65 -30.60 -4.82
N ILE A 134 -0.26 -30.00 -4.05
CA ILE A 134 0.04 -29.51 -2.69
C ILE A 134 0.51 -30.68 -1.80
N TYR A 135 -0.18 -31.83 -1.88
CA TYR A 135 0.21 -33.03 -1.13
C TYR A 135 1.61 -33.54 -1.52
N ASP A 136 1.93 -33.58 -2.81
CA ASP A 136 3.24 -34.01 -3.30
C ASP A 136 4.37 -33.06 -2.87
N GLU A 137 4.12 -31.74 -2.85
CA GLU A 137 5.05 -30.75 -2.34
C GLU A 137 5.30 -30.94 -0.83
N HIS A 138 4.23 -31.12 -0.05
CA HIS A 138 4.34 -31.41 1.39
C HIS A 138 5.12 -32.71 1.65
N LYS A 139 4.89 -33.75 0.84
CA LYS A 139 5.62 -35.01 0.93
C LYS A 139 7.12 -34.83 0.65
N LYS A 140 7.49 -34.07 -0.39
CA LYS A 140 8.89 -33.76 -0.72
C LYS A 140 9.57 -32.97 0.41
N LEU A 141 8.88 -31.97 0.96
CA LEU A 141 9.40 -31.16 2.06
C LEU A 141 9.62 -32.01 3.33
N ALA A 142 8.67 -32.89 3.65
CA ALA A 142 8.78 -33.82 4.77
C ALA A 142 9.94 -34.81 4.59
N GLN A 143 10.14 -35.33 3.37
CA GLN A 143 11.28 -36.21 3.04
C GLN A 143 12.62 -35.47 3.20
N HIS A 144 12.73 -34.23 2.72
CA HIS A 144 13.93 -33.43 2.89
C HIS A 144 14.23 -33.17 4.37
N GLN A 145 13.22 -32.80 5.16
CA GLN A 145 13.37 -32.62 6.60
C GLN A 145 13.79 -33.92 7.32
N ALA A 146 13.25 -35.06 6.93
CA ALA A 146 13.63 -36.36 7.49
C ALA A 146 15.10 -36.71 7.16
N GLN A 147 15.54 -36.43 5.93
CA GLN A 147 16.94 -36.62 5.53
C GLN A 147 17.89 -35.74 6.34
N THR A 148 17.60 -34.44 6.46
CA THR A 148 18.42 -33.51 7.28
C THR A 148 18.47 -33.96 8.75
N LYS A 149 17.33 -34.34 9.34
CA LYS A 149 17.28 -34.86 10.71
C LYS A 149 18.09 -36.15 10.88
N SER A 150 18.02 -37.06 9.90
CA SER A 150 18.81 -38.30 9.95
C SER A 150 20.31 -38.04 9.86
N GLN A 151 20.75 -37.05 9.07
CA GLN A 151 22.15 -36.63 8.99
C GLN A 151 22.63 -36.01 10.30
N MET A 152 21.81 -35.14 10.91
CA MET A 152 22.12 -34.56 12.23
C MET A 152 22.22 -35.64 13.32
N ALA A 153 21.30 -36.59 13.36
CA ALA A 153 21.32 -37.68 14.34
C ALA A 153 22.57 -38.57 14.21
N ARG A 154 22.97 -38.92 12.98
CA ARG A 154 24.22 -39.68 12.72
C ARG A 154 25.45 -38.93 13.23
N TYR A 155 25.48 -37.61 13.02
CA TYR A 155 26.59 -36.78 13.49
C TYR A 155 26.62 -36.69 15.03
N GLU A 156 25.46 -36.58 15.68
CA GLU A 156 25.34 -36.61 17.14
C GLU A 156 25.80 -37.95 17.73
N ASP A 157 25.45 -39.07 17.10
CA ASP A 157 25.91 -40.42 17.49
C ASP A 157 27.43 -40.57 17.36
N ASP A 158 28.03 -40.07 16.28
CA ASP A 158 29.48 -40.09 16.09
C ASP A 158 30.22 -39.24 17.14
N LEU A 159 29.67 -38.08 17.51
CA LEU A 159 30.19 -37.27 18.62
C LEU A 159 30.06 -37.99 19.96
N ALA A 160 28.95 -38.70 20.20
CA ALA A 160 28.74 -39.48 21.41
C ALA A 160 29.74 -40.64 21.54
N ARG A 161 30.02 -41.36 20.44
CA ARG A 161 31.06 -42.42 20.40
C ARG A 161 32.43 -41.87 20.74
N LYS A 162 32.82 -40.72 20.17
CA LYS A 162 34.09 -40.05 20.49
C LYS A 162 34.19 -39.67 21.97
N ARG A 163 33.10 -39.17 22.57
CA ARG A 163 33.03 -38.87 24.02
C ARG A 163 33.21 -40.12 24.88
N MET A 164 32.61 -41.24 24.47
CA MET A 164 32.73 -42.51 25.18
C MET A 164 34.16 -43.07 25.12
N GLN A 165 34.80 -43.01 23.95
CA GLN A 165 36.20 -43.41 23.78
C GLN A 165 37.14 -42.58 24.66
N ALA A 166 36.94 -41.25 24.73
CA ALA A 166 37.74 -40.38 25.59
C ALA A 166 37.56 -40.73 27.09
N ARG A 167 36.32 -41.01 27.54
CA ARG A 167 36.06 -41.45 28.92
C ARG A 167 36.75 -42.76 29.25
N ASN A 168 36.68 -43.75 28.35
CA ASN A 168 37.33 -45.04 28.53
C ASN A 168 38.85 -44.87 28.62
N PHE A 169 39.44 -44.03 27.76
CA PHE A 169 40.87 -43.74 27.80
C PHE A 169 41.32 -43.12 29.12
N ILE A 170 40.57 -42.11 29.62
CA ILE A 170 40.85 -41.48 30.92
C ILE A 170 40.75 -42.50 32.06
N HIS A 171 39.74 -43.37 32.04
CA HIS A 171 39.56 -44.40 33.04
C HIS A 171 40.76 -45.38 33.05
N THR A 172 41.13 -45.93 31.89
CA THR A 172 42.29 -46.84 31.76
C THR A 172 43.59 -46.18 32.24
N PHE A 173 43.82 -44.91 31.88
CA PHE A 173 45.01 -44.18 32.31
C PHE A 173 45.01 -43.92 33.83
N THR A 174 43.86 -43.61 34.41
CA THR A 174 43.73 -43.37 35.86
C THR A 174 43.97 -44.64 36.66
N THR A 175 43.44 -45.79 36.20
CA THR A 175 43.70 -47.10 36.80
C THR A 175 45.18 -47.47 36.70
N PHE A 176 45.82 -47.25 35.56
CA PHE A 176 47.26 -47.48 35.38
C PHE A 176 48.10 -46.64 36.35
N ARG A 177 47.77 -45.35 36.52
CA ARG A 177 48.43 -44.45 37.47
C ARG A 177 48.29 -44.92 38.92
N ALA A 178 47.12 -45.43 39.29
CA ALA A 178 46.87 -45.95 40.64
C ALA A 178 47.68 -47.22 40.94
N SER A 179 47.82 -48.14 39.97
CA SER A 179 48.70 -49.31 40.11
C SER A 179 50.18 -48.93 40.22
N PHE A 180 50.64 -47.95 39.45
CA PHE A 180 52.02 -47.48 39.49
C PHE A 180 52.41 -46.84 40.85
N LEU A 181 51.47 -46.14 41.48
CA LEU A 181 51.66 -45.52 42.80
C LEU A 181 51.71 -46.55 43.94
N HIS A 182 51.07 -47.72 43.80
CA HIS A 182 51.03 -48.75 44.84
C HIS A 182 52.36 -49.52 44.98
N SER A 183 53.19 -49.55 43.94
CA SER A 183 54.44 -50.32 43.92
C SER A 183 55.65 -49.61 44.54
N ASN A 184 55.53 -48.34 44.96
CA ASN A 184 56.67 -47.54 45.39
C ASN A 184 56.41 -46.83 46.71
N CYS A 185 57.01 -47.28 47.82
CA CYS A 185 57.23 -46.47 49.03
C CYS A 185 58.22 -47.14 50.01
N PRO A 186 58.97 -46.41 50.86
CA PRO A 186 59.53 -45.06 50.71
C PRO A 186 61.00 -45.02 51.15
N THR A 187 61.95 -44.64 50.29
CA THR A 187 63.21 -44.03 50.79
C THR A 187 63.95 -43.25 49.72
N ARG A 188 63.29 -42.24 49.14
CA ARG A 188 63.99 -41.09 48.53
C ARG A 188 62.99 -40.06 47.99
N ASN A 189 63.39 -38.79 48.09
CA ASN A 189 63.12 -37.71 47.14
C ASN A 189 62.02 -36.69 47.46
N GLN A 190 62.44 -35.58 48.06
CA GLN A 190 61.84 -34.26 47.83
C GLN A 190 61.77 -33.91 46.34
N GLU A 191 62.70 -34.42 45.52
CA GLU A 191 62.66 -34.26 44.05
C GLU A 191 61.46 -34.99 43.40
N LEU A 192 61.00 -36.12 43.96
CA LEU A 192 59.82 -36.82 43.44
C LEU A 192 58.55 -36.06 43.79
N VAL A 193 58.47 -35.43 44.96
CA VAL A 193 57.34 -34.57 45.33
C VAL A 193 57.26 -33.36 44.40
N LYS A 194 58.41 -32.71 44.12
CA LYS A 194 58.46 -31.57 43.19
C LYS A 194 58.12 -31.97 41.75
N MET A 195 58.62 -33.12 41.28
CA MET A 195 58.20 -33.68 39.99
C MET A 195 56.72 -34.09 39.97
N GLN A 196 56.17 -34.58 41.08
CA GLN A 196 54.76 -34.92 41.21
C GLN A 196 53.89 -33.67 41.16
N GLU A 197 54.26 -32.60 41.87
CA GLU A 197 53.61 -31.30 41.83
C GLU A 197 53.66 -30.69 40.42
N ASP A 198 54.84 -30.66 39.78
CA ASP A 198 54.98 -30.18 38.40
C ASP A 198 54.20 -31.01 37.39
N SER A 199 54.09 -32.33 37.61
CA SER A 199 53.28 -33.22 36.78
C SER A 199 51.77 -33.01 37.00
N ALA A 200 51.36 -32.72 38.24
CA ALA A 200 49.98 -32.42 38.59
C ALA A 200 49.55 -31.07 38.00
N ILE A 201 50.40 -30.04 38.09
CA ILE A 201 50.17 -28.72 37.48
C ILE A 201 50.06 -28.85 35.96
N ARG A 202 50.97 -29.61 35.31
CA ARG A 202 50.89 -29.86 33.86
C ARG A 202 49.64 -30.64 33.46
N GLN A 203 49.22 -31.62 34.27
CA GLN A 203 47.97 -32.35 34.02
C GLN A 203 46.73 -31.47 34.20
N GLU A 204 46.74 -30.57 35.18
CA GLU A 204 45.64 -29.65 35.42
C GLU A 204 45.56 -28.57 34.31
N GLN A 205 46.70 -28.03 33.89
CA GLN A 205 46.78 -27.13 32.73
C GLN A 205 46.34 -27.83 31.44
N ALA A 206 46.73 -29.09 31.21
CA ALA A 206 46.28 -29.86 30.06
C ALA A 206 44.76 -30.11 30.11
N ARG A 207 44.19 -30.42 31.28
CA ARG A 207 42.72 -30.55 31.45
C ARG A 207 42.00 -29.25 31.11
N ARG A 208 42.45 -28.11 31.66
CA ARG A 208 41.87 -26.79 31.37
C ARG A 208 41.95 -26.44 29.89
N ALA A 209 43.10 -26.65 29.25
CA ALA A 209 43.26 -26.44 27.81
C ALA A 209 42.35 -27.35 26.97
N THR A 210 42.16 -28.61 27.37
CA THR A 210 41.28 -29.56 26.68
C THR A 210 39.80 -29.17 26.85
N GLU A 211 39.40 -28.74 28.06
CA GLU A 211 38.05 -28.25 28.33
C GLU A 211 37.74 -26.97 27.55
N GLU A 212 38.68 -26.03 27.48
CA GLU A 212 38.57 -24.80 26.68
C GLU A 212 38.44 -25.12 25.19
N GLN A 213 39.23 -26.06 24.66
CA GLN A 213 39.11 -26.53 23.28
C GLN A 213 37.76 -27.19 23.00
N ILE A 214 37.25 -28.02 23.91
CA ILE A 214 35.92 -28.65 23.78
C ILE A 214 34.82 -27.59 23.81
N GLN A 215 34.90 -26.60 24.70
CA GLN A 215 33.94 -25.51 24.76
C GLN A 215 34.01 -24.60 23.51
N ALA A 216 35.20 -24.38 22.96
CA ALA A 216 35.38 -23.63 21.71
C ALA A 216 34.77 -24.40 20.53
N GLN A 217 35.02 -25.71 20.41
CA GLN A 217 34.42 -26.55 19.38
C GLN A 217 32.89 -26.60 19.50
N ARG A 218 32.33 -26.66 20.72
CA ARG A 218 30.87 -26.58 20.94
C ARG A 218 30.30 -25.26 20.45
N ARG A 219 30.93 -24.14 20.82
CA ARG A 219 30.52 -22.80 20.35
C ARG A 219 30.61 -22.66 18.83
N GLN A 220 31.61 -23.26 18.18
CA GLN A 220 31.70 -23.29 16.72
C GLN A 220 30.59 -24.13 16.09
N THR A 221 30.36 -25.34 16.60
CA THR A 221 29.29 -26.23 16.12
C THR A 221 27.90 -25.59 16.27
N GLU A 222 27.64 -24.94 17.41
CA GLU A 222 26.38 -24.24 17.66
C GLU A 222 26.18 -23.04 16.72
N ARG A 223 27.27 -22.33 16.39
CA ARG A 223 27.24 -21.23 15.41
C ARG A 223 26.95 -21.73 14.00
N GLU A 224 27.64 -22.79 13.57
CA GLU A 224 27.41 -23.41 12.26
C GLU A 224 25.98 -23.95 12.14
N LYS A 225 25.46 -24.59 13.19
CA LYS A 225 24.07 -25.05 13.24
C LYS A 225 23.08 -23.88 13.14
N ALA A 226 23.31 -22.80 13.89
CA ALA A 226 22.47 -21.60 13.82
C ALA A 226 22.54 -20.90 12.46
N GLU A 227 23.69 -20.97 11.77
CA GLU A 227 23.88 -20.41 10.44
C GLU A 227 23.10 -21.21 9.38
N ILE A 228 23.23 -22.55 9.40
CA ILE A 228 22.47 -23.45 8.53
C ILE A 228 20.96 -23.29 8.77
N GLU A 229 20.52 -23.20 10.03
CA GLU A 229 19.10 -22.97 10.35
C GLU A 229 18.61 -21.62 9.79
N ARG A 230 19.41 -20.56 9.88
CA ARG A 230 19.07 -19.26 9.29
C ARG A 230 18.98 -19.32 7.77
N GLU A 231 19.91 -20.01 7.12
CA GLU A 231 19.91 -20.18 5.66
C GLU A 231 18.68 -20.97 5.19
N THR A 232 18.33 -22.07 5.87
CA THR A 232 17.12 -22.84 5.54
C THR A 232 15.83 -22.04 5.74
N ILE A 233 15.74 -21.22 6.80
CA ILE A 233 14.60 -20.32 7.01
C ILE A 233 14.52 -19.26 5.90
N LYS A 234 15.66 -18.68 5.50
CA LYS A 234 15.73 -17.71 4.40
C LYS A 234 15.28 -18.31 3.07
N VAL A 235 15.83 -19.47 2.69
CA VAL A 235 15.47 -20.16 1.44
C VAL A 235 13.98 -20.52 1.42
N LYS A 236 13.45 -21.03 2.55
CA LYS A 236 12.02 -21.33 2.68
C LYS A 236 11.15 -20.08 2.54
N ALA A 237 11.53 -18.97 3.18
CA ALA A 237 10.79 -17.71 3.12
C ALA A 237 10.81 -17.10 1.71
N ILE A 238 11.93 -17.20 1.00
CA ILE A 238 12.07 -16.73 -0.39
C ILE A 238 11.19 -17.57 -1.32
N ALA A 239 11.27 -18.90 -1.25
CA ALA A 239 10.46 -19.79 -2.08
C ALA A 239 8.95 -19.60 -1.86
N GLU A 240 8.52 -19.42 -0.61
CA GLU A 240 7.11 -19.16 -0.28
C GLU A 240 6.65 -17.78 -0.75
N ALA A 241 7.50 -16.76 -0.66
CA ALA A 241 7.22 -15.42 -1.18
C ALA A 241 7.14 -15.40 -2.72
N GLU A 242 8.03 -16.14 -3.40
CA GLU A 242 8.02 -16.30 -4.85
C GLU A 242 6.76 -17.04 -5.33
N GLY A 243 6.34 -18.10 -4.61
CA GLY A 243 5.08 -18.81 -4.89
C GLY A 243 3.86 -17.90 -4.78
N ARG A 244 3.76 -17.13 -3.68
CA ARG A 244 2.67 -16.16 -3.49
C ARG A 244 2.69 -15.03 -4.53
N ALA A 245 3.86 -14.56 -4.94
CA ALA A 245 4.00 -13.54 -5.97
C ALA A 245 3.60 -14.07 -7.36
N HIS A 246 3.93 -15.33 -7.67
CA HIS A 246 3.57 -15.96 -8.94
C HIS A 246 2.06 -16.20 -9.04
N GLU A 247 1.43 -16.67 -7.96
CA GLU A 247 -0.03 -16.85 -7.89
C GLU A 247 -0.78 -15.52 -8.05
N ALA A 248 -0.30 -14.45 -7.40
CA ALA A 248 -0.88 -13.12 -7.55
C ALA A 248 -0.79 -12.58 -8.99
N ARG A 249 0.33 -12.80 -9.69
CA ARG A 249 0.50 -12.41 -11.09
C ARG A 249 -0.45 -13.15 -12.02
N LEU A 250 -0.59 -14.47 -11.85
CA LEU A 250 -1.52 -15.26 -12.64
C LEU A 250 -2.98 -14.85 -12.40
N ALA A 251 -3.34 -14.54 -11.16
CA ALA A 251 -4.68 -14.05 -10.82
C ALA A 251 -4.97 -12.67 -11.45
N GLU A 252 -3.99 -11.77 -11.44
CA GLU A 252 -4.09 -10.46 -12.06
C GLU A 252 -4.25 -10.56 -13.59
N ASP A 253 -3.47 -11.42 -14.24
CA ASP A 253 -3.55 -11.65 -15.69
C ASP A 253 -4.89 -12.22 -16.14
N VAL A 254 -5.47 -13.16 -15.37
CA VAL A 254 -6.80 -13.73 -15.65
C VAL A 254 -7.88 -12.66 -15.51
N ASN A 255 -7.82 -11.84 -14.44
CA ASN A 255 -8.79 -10.77 -14.23
C ASN A 255 -8.69 -9.67 -15.30
N ARG A 256 -7.46 -9.35 -15.73
CA ARG A 256 -7.19 -8.39 -16.82
C ARG A 256 -7.76 -8.89 -18.15
N ARG A 257 -7.56 -10.17 -18.50
CA ARG A 257 -8.14 -10.77 -19.71
C ARG A 257 -9.66 -10.72 -19.67
N MET A 258 -10.27 -11.10 -18.55
CA MET A 258 -11.73 -11.06 -18.38
C MET A 258 -12.30 -9.64 -18.54
N LEU A 259 -11.62 -8.61 -18.05
CA LEU A 259 -12.02 -7.21 -18.22
C LEU A 259 -11.89 -6.72 -19.67
N VAL A 260 -10.81 -7.10 -20.36
CA VAL A 260 -10.59 -6.75 -21.77
C VAL A 260 -11.64 -7.42 -22.66
N ASP A 261 -11.93 -8.69 -22.43
CA ASP A 261 -12.95 -9.44 -23.20
C ASP A 261 -14.34 -8.84 -22.98
N ARG A 262 -14.66 -8.41 -21.76
CA ARG A 262 -15.90 -7.71 -21.45
C ARG A 262 -16.00 -6.35 -22.17
N ALA A 263 -14.91 -5.59 -22.21
CA ALA A 263 -14.85 -4.32 -22.91
C ALA A 263 -14.97 -4.48 -24.44
N ASN A 264 -14.36 -5.53 -25.01
CA ASN A 264 -14.47 -5.85 -26.43
C ASN A 264 -15.91 -6.26 -26.80
N ALA A 265 -16.54 -7.10 -25.97
CA ALA A 265 -17.94 -7.49 -26.17
C ALA A 265 -18.91 -6.29 -26.08
N GLU A 266 -18.64 -5.31 -25.20
CA GLU A 266 -19.41 -4.07 -25.13
C GLU A 266 -19.18 -3.19 -26.37
N ARG A 267 -17.92 -3.08 -26.85
CA ARG A 267 -17.60 -2.34 -28.07
C ARG A 267 -18.32 -2.91 -29.29
N GLU A 268 -18.39 -4.23 -29.42
CA GLU A 268 -19.10 -4.89 -30.53
C GLU A 268 -20.59 -4.60 -30.49
N LYS A 269 -21.22 -4.59 -29.31
CA LYS A 269 -22.63 -4.17 -29.15
C LYS A 269 -22.86 -2.73 -29.59
N TRP A 270 -21.95 -1.82 -29.24
CA TRP A 270 -22.06 -0.41 -29.63
C TRP A 270 -21.78 -0.18 -31.12
N VAL A 271 -20.81 -0.87 -31.71
CA VAL A 271 -20.55 -0.81 -33.16
C VAL A 271 -21.72 -1.40 -33.94
N ALA A 272 -22.31 -2.50 -33.47
CA ALA A 272 -23.53 -3.05 -34.04
C ALA A 272 -24.69 -2.07 -33.95
N ALA A 273 -24.88 -1.40 -32.80
CA ALA A 273 -25.90 -0.39 -32.61
C ALA A 273 -25.74 0.82 -33.56
N ILE A 274 -24.50 1.31 -33.74
CA ILE A 274 -24.16 2.42 -34.65
C ILE A 274 -24.44 2.03 -36.10
N ASN A 275 -24.06 0.82 -36.51
CA ASN A 275 -24.32 0.35 -37.88
C ASN A 275 -25.82 0.16 -38.13
N THR A 276 -26.59 -0.37 -37.17
CA THR A 276 -28.06 -0.41 -37.30
C THR A 276 -28.69 0.99 -37.36
N THR A 277 -28.12 1.99 -36.69
CA THR A 277 -28.63 3.38 -36.80
C THR A 277 -28.24 4.03 -38.14
N PHE A 278 -27.07 3.71 -38.70
CA PHE A 278 -26.67 4.18 -40.03
C PHE A 278 -27.46 3.50 -41.16
N ASP A 279 -27.79 2.22 -41.02
CA ASP A 279 -28.59 1.48 -42.00
C ASP A 279 -30.05 1.99 -42.06
N HIS A 280 -30.60 2.50 -40.95
CA HIS A 280 -31.88 3.22 -40.96
C HIS A 280 -31.86 4.56 -41.71
N ILE A 281 -30.67 5.15 -41.94
CA ILE A 281 -30.51 6.44 -42.62
C ILE A 281 -30.24 6.27 -44.12
N GLY A 282 -29.69 5.12 -44.53
CA GLY A 282 -29.28 4.83 -45.92
C GLY A 282 -30.41 4.89 -46.96
N GLY A 283 -31.65 4.65 -46.56
CA GLY A 283 -32.83 4.74 -47.46
C GLY A 283 -33.39 6.16 -47.65
N GLY A 284 -33.04 7.11 -46.78
CA GLY A 284 -33.66 8.46 -46.73
C GLY A 284 -32.90 9.55 -47.48
N LEU A 285 -31.63 9.32 -47.86
CA LEU A 285 -30.74 10.40 -48.32
C LEU A 285 -31.20 11.11 -49.60
N ARG A 286 -31.86 10.41 -50.54
CA ARG A 286 -32.41 11.02 -51.76
C ARG A 286 -33.69 11.82 -51.51
N ALA A 287 -34.48 11.46 -50.49
CA ALA A 287 -35.67 12.20 -50.07
C ALA A 287 -35.36 13.40 -49.16
N ILE A 288 -34.18 13.40 -48.52
CA ILE A 288 -33.68 14.49 -47.67
C ILE A 288 -33.05 15.62 -48.52
N LEU A 289 -32.49 15.30 -49.68
CA LEU A 289 -31.92 16.30 -50.61
C LEU A 289 -32.98 17.12 -51.38
N THR A 290 -34.23 16.67 -51.41
CA THR A 290 -35.32 17.31 -52.17
C THR A 290 -36.28 18.13 -51.29
N ASP A 291 -36.22 17.99 -49.97
CA ASP A 291 -37.12 18.65 -49.03
C ASP A 291 -36.32 19.55 -48.06
N GLN A 292 -36.48 20.88 -48.20
CA GLN A 292 -35.71 21.88 -47.44
C GLN A 292 -35.85 21.71 -45.93
N ASN A 293 -37.03 21.29 -45.44
CA ASN A 293 -37.26 21.10 -44.01
C ASN A 293 -36.53 19.86 -43.47
N LYS A 294 -36.44 18.79 -44.26
CA LYS A 294 -35.71 17.57 -43.88
C LYS A 294 -34.19 17.76 -43.98
N LEU A 295 -33.73 18.59 -44.92
CA LEU A 295 -32.32 18.95 -45.03
C LEU A 295 -31.82 19.74 -43.82
N ILE A 296 -32.60 20.68 -43.31
CA ILE A 296 -32.27 21.42 -42.07
C ILE A 296 -32.15 20.46 -40.88
N VAL A 297 -33.06 19.49 -40.75
CA VAL A 297 -33.00 18.48 -39.68
C VAL A 297 -31.77 17.58 -39.84
N ALA A 298 -31.41 17.20 -41.06
CA ALA A 298 -30.23 16.37 -41.32
C ALA A 298 -28.92 17.12 -41.02
N VAL A 299 -28.80 18.38 -41.46
CA VAL A 299 -27.63 19.23 -41.17
C VAL A 299 -27.56 19.52 -39.66
N GLY A 300 -28.69 19.82 -39.02
CA GLY A 300 -28.79 19.98 -37.57
C GLY A 300 -28.37 18.73 -36.79
N GLY A 301 -28.83 17.55 -37.23
CA GLY A 301 -28.44 16.26 -36.67
C GLY A 301 -26.95 15.96 -36.84
N ALA A 302 -26.39 16.17 -38.03
CA ALA A 302 -24.96 15.99 -38.29
C ALA A 302 -24.09 16.94 -37.44
N THR A 303 -24.51 18.20 -37.30
CA THR A 303 -23.82 19.19 -36.46
C THR A 303 -23.90 18.81 -34.98
N ALA A 304 -25.05 18.34 -34.51
CA ALA A 304 -25.22 17.85 -33.14
C ALA A 304 -24.37 16.60 -32.86
N LEU A 305 -24.23 15.70 -33.83
CA LEU A 305 -23.40 14.50 -33.73
C LEU A 305 -21.91 14.86 -33.72
N ALA A 306 -21.49 15.78 -34.58
CA ALA A 306 -20.13 16.32 -34.58
C ALA A 306 -19.81 17.04 -33.26
N ALA A 307 -20.74 17.87 -32.75
CA ALA A 307 -20.61 18.51 -31.44
C ALA A 307 -20.59 17.48 -30.30
N GLY A 308 -21.39 16.41 -30.39
CA GLY A 308 -21.38 15.29 -29.44
C GLY A 308 -20.04 14.54 -29.43
N ILE A 309 -19.46 14.25 -30.58
CA ILE A 309 -18.14 13.61 -30.70
C ILE A 309 -17.03 14.54 -30.18
N TYR A 310 -17.10 15.83 -30.50
CA TYR A 310 -16.12 16.80 -30.04
C TYR A 310 -16.19 17.01 -28.52
N THR A 311 -17.40 17.14 -27.97
CA THR A 311 -17.62 17.28 -26.53
C THR A 311 -17.24 16.03 -25.74
N THR A 312 -17.46 14.83 -26.28
CA THR A 312 -17.03 13.58 -25.64
C THR A 312 -15.52 13.38 -25.72
N ARG A 313 -14.86 13.70 -26.84
CA ARG A 313 -13.41 13.58 -27.00
C ARG A 313 -12.64 14.54 -26.10
N GLU A 314 -13.02 15.82 -26.08
CA GLU A 314 -12.37 16.80 -25.21
C GLU A 314 -12.83 16.67 -23.75
N GLY A 315 -14.09 16.28 -23.52
CA GLY A 315 -14.61 15.94 -22.19
C GLY A 315 -13.85 14.76 -21.56
N ALA A 316 -13.56 13.71 -22.32
CA ALA A 316 -12.80 12.55 -21.85
C ALA A 316 -11.35 12.89 -21.47
N LYS A 317 -10.67 13.76 -22.23
CA LYS A 317 -9.32 14.23 -21.86
C LYS A 317 -9.31 15.03 -20.57
N VAL A 318 -10.30 15.92 -20.38
CA VAL A 318 -10.45 16.69 -19.14
C VAL A 318 -10.77 15.76 -17.96
N ILE A 319 -11.65 14.77 -18.17
CA ILE A 319 -11.96 13.75 -17.17
C ILE A 319 -10.73 12.89 -16.84
N TRP A 320 -9.94 12.47 -17.82
CA TRP A 320 -8.73 11.66 -17.61
C TRP A 320 -7.65 12.44 -16.85
N SER A 321 -7.41 13.70 -17.21
CA SER A 321 -6.53 14.60 -16.46
C SER A 321 -7.00 14.80 -15.01
N TYR A 322 -8.32 14.81 -14.80
CA TYR A 322 -8.93 14.86 -13.47
C TYR A 322 -8.75 13.52 -12.71
N VAL A 323 -8.85 12.38 -13.38
CA VAL A 323 -8.66 11.03 -12.82
C VAL A 323 -7.19 10.73 -12.46
N ASP A 324 -6.23 11.17 -13.26
CA ASP A 324 -4.80 11.10 -12.92
C ASP A 324 -4.47 11.94 -11.67
N ARG A 325 -5.20 13.03 -11.46
CA ARG A 325 -5.14 13.81 -10.22
C ARG A 325 -5.83 13.12 -9.03
N ILE A 326 -6.74 12.18 -9.29
CA ILE A 326 -7.49 11.40 -8.29
C ILE A 326 -6.70 10.17 -7.81
N LEU A 327 -5.93 9.50 -8.67
CA LEU A 327 -5.34 8.18 -8.37
C LEU A 327 -3.94 8.21 -7.72
N GLY A 328 -3.22 9.34 -7.72
CA GLY A 328 -1.80 9.33 -7.35
C GLY A 328 -1.51 10.02 -6.03
N GLN A 329 -1.64 9.38 -4.88
CA GLN A 329 -0.84 9.76 -3.71
C GLN A 329 0.49 8.97 -3.78
N PRO A 330 1.66 9.63 -3.87
CA PRO A 330 2.95 8.96 -3.81
C PRO A 330 3.08 8.10 -2.55
N SER A 331 3.68 6.92 -2.67
CA SER A 331 3.81 5.95 -1.58
C SER A 331 4.61 6.43 -0.37
N LEU A 332 5.37 7.54 -0.49
CA LEU A 332 6.11 8.15 0.63
C LEU A 332 5.26 9.05 1.52
N ILE A 333 4.05 9.41 1.09
CA ILE A 333 3.22 10.33 1.87
C ILE A 333 2.40 9.52 2.87
N ARG A 334 2.70 9.68 4.16
CA ARG A 334 1.95 9.09 5.27
C ARG A 334 0.58 9.74 5.46
N GLU A 335 0.53 11.06 5.36
CA GLU A 335 -0.70 11.83 5.52
C GLU A 335 -0.74 12.99 4.52
N SER A 336 -1.92 13.32 4.00
CA SER A 336 -2.10 14.56 3.26
C SER A 336 -3.48 15.16 3.47
N SER A 337 -3.56 16.50 3.39
CA SER A 337 -4.85 17.20 3.33
C SER A 337 -5.55 17.00 1.98
N ARG A 338 -4.84 16.48 0.98
CA ARG A 338 -5.36 16.07 -0.32
C ARG A 338 -6.03 14.72 -0.13
N GLY A 339 -7.33 14.72 0.15
CA GLY A 339 -8.09 13.51 0.47
C GLY A 339 -7.84 12.37 -0.52
N LYS A 340 -7.75 11.14 0.00
CA LYS A 340 -7.59 9.87 -0.76
C LYS A 340 -8.67 9.65 -1.84
N TYR A 341 -9.75 10.42 -1.73
CA TYR A 341 -10.90 10.47 -2.62
C TYR A 341 -11.51 11.89 -2.62
N PRO A 342 -11.52 12.64 -3.74
CA PRO A 342 -11.93 14.06 -3.75
C PRO A 342 -13.45 14.31 -3.66
N TRP A 343 -14.27 13.27 -3.54
CA TRP A 343 -15.71 13.39 -3.38
C TRP A 343 -16.14 13.56 -1.91
N SER A 344 -15.29 13.24 -0.93
CA SER A 344 -15.65 13.36 0.50
C SER A 344 -15.72 14.82 1.01
N GLY A 345 -14.95 15.73 0.41
CA GLY A 345 -14.90 17.15 0.83
C GLY A 345 -15.86 18.09 0.07
N SER A 346 -16.34 17.68 -1.11
CA SER A 346 -17.16 18.51 -1.99
C SER A 346 -18.65 18.33 -1.72
N VAL A 347 -19.08 17.10 -1.45
CA VAL A 347 -20.49 16.76 -1.16
C VAL A 347 -20.90 17.28 0.22
N SER A 348 -19.99 17.28 1.20
CA SER A 348 -20.27 17.83 2.54
C SER A 348 -20.52 19.34 2.51
N ARG A 349 -19.82 20.09 1.64
CA ARG A 349 -19.97 21.55 1.50
C ARG A 349 -21.24 21.95 0.76
N VAL A 350 -21.66 21.17 -0.24
CA VAL A 350 -22.92 21.39 -0.98
C VAL A 350 -24.14 20.92 -0.17
N MET A 351 -24.01 19.86 0.64
CA MET A 351 -25.08 19.49 1.59
C MET A 351 -25.20 20.50 2.75
N SER A 352 -24.13 21.17 3.17
CA SER A 352 -24.19 22.17 4.24
C SER A 352 -24.84 23.50 3.83
N THR A 353 -24.90 23.82 2.53
CA THR A 353 -25.59 25.02 2.03
C THR A 353 -27.09 24.79 1.80
N LEU A 354 -27.53 23.54 1.68
CA LEU A 354 -28.96 23.18 1.52
C LEU A 354 -29.63 22.77 2.84
N ARG A 355 -28.86 22.50 3.89
CA ARG A 355 -29.39 22.14 5.21
C ARG A 355 -29.19 23.33 6.16
N GLY A 356 -30.29 24.03 6.41
CA GLY A 356 -30.33 25.27 7.18
C GLY A 356 -29.52 25.23 8.48
N LYS A 357 -28.75 26.31 8.69
CA LYS A 357 -28.29 26.92 9.95
C LYS A 357 -28.32 25.99 11.18
N GLY A 358 -27.55 24.91 11.13
CA GLY A 358 -27.11 24.15 12.30
C GLY A 358 -25.72 24.62 12.68
N SER A 359 -25.61 25.33 13.80
CA SER A 359 -24.38 25.84 14.40
C SER A 359 -23.26 24.80 14.34
N ALA A 360 -22.34 24.97 13.38
CA ALA A 360 -21.00 24.42 13.52
C ALA A 360 -20.34 25.33 14.54
N THR A 361 -20.13 24.80 15.74
CA THR A 361 -19.30 25.40 16.78
C THR A 361 -17.89 25.59 16.23
N ASN A 362 -17.70 26.72 15.55
CA ASN A 362 -16.41 27.35 15.36
C ASN A 362 -15.91 27.71 16.75
N ASN A 363 -15.15 26.81 17.39
CA ASN A 363 -14.20 27.25 18.40
C ASN A 363 -13.06 27.96 17.65
N GLY A 364 -13.30 29.23 17.34
CA GLY A 364 -12.30 30.18 16.90
C GLY A 364 -11.39 30.56 18.07
N LYS A 365 -10.45 29.67 18.42
CA LYS A 365 -9.25 30.02 19.19
C LYS A 365 -8.02 29.64 18.37
N GLY A 366 -7.04 30.54 18.34
CA GLY A 366 -5.84 30.45 17.51
C GLY A 366 -5.06 29.15 17.69
N PHE A 367 -4.27 28.78 16.68
CA PHE A 367 -3.32 27.66 16.70
C PHE A 367 -3.84 26.29 17.21
N GLY A 368 -5.15 26.02 17.19
CA GLY A 368 -5.70 24.70 17.51
C GLY A 368 -5.28 24.17 18.90
N ASP A 369 -5.28 22.85 19.07
CA ASP A 369 -4.82 22.14 20.28
C ASP A 369 -3.29 22.22 20.51
N VAL A 370 -2.56 23.07 19.75
CA VAL A 370 -1.10 23.12 19.76
C VAL A 370 -0.62 24.25 20.68
N ILE A 371 -0.11 23.86 21.84
CA ILE A 371 0.47 24.80 22.82
C ILE A 371 1.98 24.87 22.58
N LEU A 372 2.48 26.06 22.28
CA LEU A 372 3.89 26.36 22.04
C LEU A 372 4.32 27.55 22.90
N HIS A 373 5.63 27.73 23.04
CA HIS A 373 6.18 28.93 23.67
C HIS A 373 5.70 30.21 22.94
N PRO A 374 5.30 31.28 23.64
CA PRO A 374 4.68 32.47 23.03
C PRO A 374 5.50 33.11 21.91
N SER A 375 6.83 33.15 22.03
CA SER A 375 7.71 33.70 20.99
C SER A 375 7.68 32.86 19.72
N LEU A 376 7.74 31.53 19.87
CA LEU A 376 7.68 30.58 18.76
C LEU A 376 6.30 30.62 18.10
N GLN A 377 5.23 30.64 18.89
CA GLN A 377 3.87 30.75 18.37
C GLN A 377 3.70 32.02 17.51
N LYS A 378 4.13 33.18 18.01
CA LYS A 378 4.11 34.44 17.24
C LYS A 378 4.93 34.34 15.94
N ARG A 379 6.10 33.69 16.00
CA ARG A 379 6.95 33.50 14.81
C ARG A 379 6.29 32.60 13.77
N ILE A 380 5.66 31.50 14.17
CA ILE A 380 4.94 30.62 13.25
C ILE A 380 3.69 31.34 12.71
N GLU A 381 2.98 32.15 13.51
CA GLU A 381 1.87 32.98 13.02
C GLU A 381 2.32 33.97 11.96
N HIS A 382 3.44 34.64 12.19
CA HIS A 382 4.01 35.56 11.22
C HIS A 382 4.40 34.82 9.93
N LEU A 383 5.09 33.68 10.03
CA LEU A 383 5.45 32.85 8.87
C LEU A 383 4.21 32.32 8.14
N ALA A 384 3.15 31.98 8.86
CA ALA A 384 1.90 31.52 8.26
C ALA A 384 1.27 32.61 7.39
N ASN A 385 1.19 33.82 7.93
CA ASN A 385 0.65 35.00 7.27
C ASN A 385 1.54 35.44 6.10
N ALA A 386 2.86 35.43 6.29
CA ALA A 386 3.82 35.72 5.24
C ALA A 386 3.66 34.73 4.08
N THR A 387 3.57 33.43 4.37
CA THR A 387 3.37 32.39 3.35
C THR A 387 2.03 32.55 2.62
N ALA A 388 0.95 32.90 3.34
CA ALA A 388 -0.35 33.20 2.73
C ALA A 388 -0.30 34.41 1.79
N ASN A 389 0.42 35.46 2.18
CA ASN A 389 0.61 36.68 1.39
C ASN A 389 1.53 36.44 0.19
N THR A 390 2.62 35.69 0.36
CA THR A 390 3.53 35.28 -0.73
C THR A 390 2.75 34.57 -1.83
N LYS A 391 1.82 33.69 -1.46
CA LYS A 391 0.95 33.01 -2.40
C LYS A 391 0.03 33.98 -3.16
N SER A 392 -0.59 34.95 -2.49
CA SER A 392 -1.45 35.92 -3.18
C SER A 392 -0.68 36.82 -4.15
N HIS A 393 0.61 37.08 -3.87
CA HIS A 393 1.49 37.90 -4.71
C HIS A 393 2.38 37.08 -5.67
N GLN A 394 2.18 35.75 -5.77
CA GLN A 394 2.96 34.85 -6.63
C GLN A 394 4.48 34.93 -6.46
N ALA A 395 4.93 35.26 -5.25
CA ALA A 395 6.33 35.27 -4.85
C ALA A 395 6.81 33.84 -4.52
N PRO A 396 8.12 33.55 -4.60
CA PRO A 396 8.67 32.27 -4.19
C PRO A 396 8.46 32.00 -2.69
N PHE A 397 8.19 30.74 -2.35
CA PHE A 397 8.07 30.31 -0.96
C PHE A 397 9.42 30.18 -0.29
N ARG A 398 9.41 30.23 1.06
CA ARG A 398 10.59 30.05 1.90
C ARG A 398 10.59 28.65 2.52
N ASN A 399 11.72 27.96 2.46
CA ASN A 399 11.93 26.67 3.11
C ASN A 399 12.24 26.84 4.59
N MET A 400 11.78 25.90 5.41
CA MET A 400 11.86 25.99 6.86
C MET A 400 12.51 24.74 7.47
N LEU A 401 13.31 24.92 8.52
CA LEU A 401 13.88 23.84 9.33
C LEU A 401 13.37 23.93 10.76
N PHE A 402 12.72 22.87 11.23
CA PHE A 402 12.19 22.72 12.57
C PHE A 402 13.13 21.81 13.35
N TYR A 403 13.79 22.32 14.38
CA TYR A 403 14.70 21.52 15.19
C TYR A 403 14.35 21.60 16.68
N GLY A 404 14.78 20.60 17.44
CA GLY A 404 14.61 20.55 18.88
C GLY A 404 14.32 19.14 19.37
N PRO A 405 14.14 18.94 20.69
CA PRO A 405 13.91 17.63 21.27
C PRO A 405 12.69 16.89 20.69
N PRO A 406 12.66 15.56 20.75
CA PRO A 406 11.59 14.79 20.16
C PRO A 406 10.31 14.88 21.01
N GLY A 407 9.17 15.17 20.40
CA GLY A 407 7.89 15.29 21.11
C GLY A 407 7.52 16.70 21.58
N THR A 408 8.16 17.73 21.04
CA THR A 408 7.84 19.16 21.25
C THR A 408 6.80 19.72 20.27
N GLY A 409 6.18 18.87 19.45
CA GLY A 409 5.06 19.26 18.59
C GLY A 409 5.43 19.79 17.20
N LYS A 410 6.67 19.58 16.71
CA LYS A 410 7.13 19.97 15.37
C LYS A 410 6.14 19.63 14.24
N THR A 411 5.72 18.36 14.18
CA THR A 411 4.77 17.84 13.17
C THR A 411 3.39 18.48 13.27
N MET A 412 2.89 18.72 14.50
CA MET A 412 1.60 19.38 14.71
C MET A 412 1.65 20.86 14.32
N ALA A 413 2.75 21.55 14.66
CA ALA A 413 2.97 22.94 14.29
C ALA A 413 3.03 23.12 12.76
N ALA A 414 3.68 22.20 12.04
CA ALA A 414 3.70 22.21 10.57
C ALA A 414 2.31 22.05 9.96
N ARG A 415 1.48 21.16 10.52
CA ARG A 415 0.09 20.97 10.08
C ARG A 415 -0.74 22.24 10.29
N GLU A 416 -0.57 22.89 11.43
CA GLU A 416 -1.28 24.15 11.72
C GLU A 416 -0.77 25.32 10.89
N LEU A 417 0.54 25.39 10.63
CA LEU A 417 1.13 26.35 9.70
C LEU A 417 0.51 26.20 8.30
N ALA A 418 0.45 24.99 7.75
CA ALA A 418 -0.18 24.72 6.46
C ALA A 418 -1.66 25.14 6.44
N ARG A 419 -2.40 24.82 7.52
CA ARG A 419 -3.81 25.18 7.66
C ARG A 419 -4.02 26.69 7.68
N LYS A 420 -3.24 27.43 8.48
CA LYS A 420 -3.31 28.88 8.57
C LYS A 420 -2.87 29.58 7.27
N SER A 421 -1.85 29.06 6.59
CA SER A 421 -1.39 29.57 5.29
C SER A 421 -2.32 29.22 4.12
N GLY A 422 -3.29 28.33 4.34
CA GLY A 422 -4.23 27.88 3.32
C GLY A 422 -3.62 27.00 2.22
N LEU A 423 -2.43 26.44 2.48
CA LEU A 423 -1.73 25.48 1.62
C LEU A 423 -2.29 24.06 1.83
N ASP A 424 -2.10 23.19 0.84
CA ASP A 424 -2.25 21.75 1.07
C ASP A 424 -1.08 21.25 1.94
N TYR A 425 -1.29 20.16 2.68
CA TYR A 425 -0.31 19.54 3.55
C TYR A 425 0.02 18.13 3.05
N ALA A 426 1.31 17.77 3.05
CA ALA A 426 1.77 16.40 2.88
C ALA A 426 2.86 16.08 3.90
N LEU A 427 2.73 14.94 4.57
CA LEU A 427 3.69 14.40 5.54
C LEU A 427 4.45 13.23 4.92
N MET A 428 5.77 13.33 4.92
CA MET A 428 6.71 12.25 4.64
C MET A 428 7.61 12.05 5.86
N THR A 429 8.08 10.83 6.11
CA THR A 429 9.11 10.57 7.12
C THR A 429 10.40 10.14 6.44
N GLY A 430 11.54 10.69 6.86
CA GLY A 430 12.84 10.38 6.30
C GLY A 430 13.23 8.91 6.45
N GLY A 431 12.79 8.25 7.52
CA GLY A 431 12.96 6.80 7.71
C GLY A 431 12.34 5.93 6.60
N ASP A 432 11.35 6.43 5.86
CA ASP A 432 10.71 5.68 4.76
C ASP A 432 11.55 5.71 3.47
N VAL A 433 12.56 6.58 3.39
CA VAL A 433 13.40 6.74 2.21
C VAL A 433 14.43 5.62 2.11
N ALA A 434 15.05 5.23 3.23
CA ALA A 434 16.12 4.23 3.23
C ALA A 434 15.66 2.83 2.73
N PRO A 435 14.49 2.28 3.12
CA PRO A 435 14.01 0.99 2.63
C PRO A 435 13.74 0.94 1.12
N LEU A 436 13.57 2.09 0.45
CA LEU A 436 13.30 2.15 -0.99
C LEU A 436 14.55 1.88 -1.84
N GLY A 437 15.75 1.95 -1.27
CA GLY A 437 17.01 1.74 -2.00
C GLY A 437 17.11 2.63 -3.24
N SER A 438 17.38 2.03 -4.40
CA SER A 438 17.50 2.74 -5.68
C SER A 438 16.18 3.40 -6.15
N GLN A 439 15.02 2.93 -5.69
CA GLN A 439 13.73 3.51 -6.07
C GLN A 439 13.46 4.86 -5.38
N ALA A 440 14.20 5.20 -4.32
CA ALA A 440 14.04 6.43 -3.56
C ALA A 440 14.08 7.68 -4.46
N VAL A 441 15.04 7.74 -5.38
CA VAL A 441 15.21 8.87 -6.34
C VAL A 441 13.95 9.09 -7.17
N THR A 442 13.46 8.02 -7.80
CA THR A 442 12.27 8.07 -8.67
C THR A 442 11.05 8.53 -7.88
N LYS A 443 10.88 8.02 -6.66
CA LYS A 443 9.73 8.34 -5.83
C LYS A 443 9.78 9.76 -5.26
N ILE A 444 10.97 10.28 -4.92
CA ILE A 444 11.16 11.70 -4.55
C ILE A 444 10.75 12.59 -5.72
N HIS A 445 11.20 12.29 -6.95
CA HIS A 445 10.76 13.07 -8.12
C HIS A 445 9.24 13.04 -8.32
N GLN A 446 8.62 11.85 -8.25
CA GLN A 446 7.16 11.71 -8.32
C GLN A 446 6.43 12.52 -7.24
N LEU A 447 6.97 12.59 -6.03
CA LEU A 447 6.43 13.37 -4.92
C LEU A 447 6.41 14.87 -5.23
N PHE A 448 7.53 15.42 -5.71
CA PHE A 448 7.61 16.83 -6.09
C PHE A 448 6.72 17.15 -7.29
N ASP A 449 6.67 16.27 -8.30
CA ASP A 449 5.80 16.46 -9.48
C ASP A 449 4.31 16.40 -9.11
N TRP A 450 3.94 15.53 -8.16
CA TRP A 450 2.59 15.51 -7.59
C TRP A 450 2.28 16.77 -6.77
N GLY A 451 3.27 17.29 -6.04
CA GLY A 451 3.16 18.52 -5.26
C GLY A 451 2.88 19.74 -6.12
N LYS A 452 3.60 19.89 -7.24
CA LYS A 452 3.40 20.96 -8.23
C LYS A 452 2.00 20.99 -8.84
N LYS A 453 1.31 19.84 -8.90
CA LYS A 453 -0.09 19.78 -9.36
C LYS A 453 -1.10 20.39 -8.37
N SER A 454 -0.68 20.83 -7.19
CA SER A 454 -1.56 21.49 -6.21
C SER A 454 -1.94 22.90 -6.66
N LYS A 455 -3.23 23.17 -6.83
CA LYS A 455 -3.74 24.54 -7.08
C LYS A 455 -3.59 25.46 -5.87
N ARG A 456 -3.48 24.90 -4.66
CA ARG A 456 -3.39 25.67 -3.42
C ARG A 456 -1.94 25.93 -3.00
N GLY A 457 -0.96 25.39 -3.72
CA GLY A 457 0.39 25.18 -3.20
C GLY A 457 0.41 24.05 -2.17
N LEU A 458 1.59 23.47 -1.94
CA LEU A 458 1.79 22.34 -1.03
C LEU A 458 2.88 22.67 -0.01
N LEU A 459 2.58 22.51 1.28
CA LEU A 459 3.57 22.37 2.33
C LEU A 459 3.95 20.90 2.44
N LEU A 460 5.15 20.56 1.97
CA LEU A 460 5.76 19.24 2.11
C LEU A 460 6.56 19.22 3.42
N PHE A 461 6.03 18.51 4.41
CA PHE A 461 6.69 18.31 5.69
C PHE A 461 7.44 16.97 5.69
N ILE A 462 8.75 17.02 5.94
CA ILE A 462 9.62 15.85 6.06
C ILE A 462 10.03 15.71 7.53
N ASP A 463 9.42 14.76 8.22
CA ASP A 463 9.78 14.40 9.60
C ASP A 463 11.02 13.49 9.61
N GLU A 464 11.81 13.50 10.68
CA GLU A 464 13.07 12.72 10.78
C GLU A 464 13.96 12.88 9.53
N ALA A 465 14.12 14.13 9.09
CA ALA A 465 14.87 14.47 7.88
C ALA A 465 16.35 14.04 7.99
N ASP A 466 16.88 13.99 9.22
CA ASP A 466 18.21 13.46 9.54
C ASP A 466 18.39 12.00 9.11
N ALA A 467 17.34 11.20 8.93
CA ALA A 467 17.46 9.79 8.52
C ALA A 467 18.10 9.59 7.13
N PHE A 468 17.98 10.56 6.22
CA PHE A 468 18.58 10.48 4.87
C PHE A 468 19.27 11.76 4.40
N LEU A 469 19.24 12.85 5.19
CA LEU A 469 19.92 14.12 4.89
C LEU A 469 21.19 14.33 5.71
N CYS A 470 21.78 13.27 6.26
CA CYS A 470 23.06 13.34 6.97
C CYS A 470 24.22 13.75 6.06
N GLU A 471 25.28 14.32 6.65
CA GLU A 471 26.53 14.66 5.95
C GLU A 471 27.12 13.49 5.16
N ARG A 472 27.54 13.78 3.92
CA ARG A 472 28.13 12.83 2.96
C ARG A 472 29.40 12.10 3.46
N ASN A 473 30.15 12.72 4.37
CA ASN A 473 31.49 12.30 4.81
C ASN A 473 31.50 11.34 6.01
N LYS A 474 30.36 11.07 6.66
CA LYS A 474 30.30 9.98 7.64
C LYS A 474 30.37 8.66 6.88
N THR A 475 31.37 7.83 7.19
CA THR A 475 31.76 6.55 6.55
C THR A 475 30.64 5.49 6.40
N TYR A 476 29.41 5.77 6.83
CA TYR A 476 28.28 4.84 6.93
C TYR A 476 27.06 5.21 6.07
N MET A 477 27.11 6.25 5.23
CA MET A 477 26.01 6.59 4.32
C MET A 477 25.92 5.60 3.15
N SER A 478 24.76 4.95 2.99
CA SER A 478 24.48 4.09 1.83
C SER A 478 24.47 4.91 0.55
N GLU A 479 24.91 4.33 -0.57
CA GLU A 479 24.82 4.95 -1.89
C GLU A 479 23.39 5.40 -2.22
N ALA A 480 22.39 4.58 -1.86
CA ALA A 480 20.98 4.91 -2.06
C ALA A 480 20.55 6.18 -1.29
N GLN A 481 21.05 6.38 -0.07
CA GLN A 481 20.77 7.59 0.72
C GLN A 481 21.42 8.82 0.09
N ARG A 482 22.66 8.69 -0.41
CA ARG A 482 23.35 9.77 -1.14
C ARG A 482 22.60 10.15 -2.41
N SER A 483 22.12 9.17 -3.18
CA SER A 483 21.30 9.42 -4.37
C SER A 483 19.98 10.10 -4.02
N ALA A 484 19.32 9.68 -2.94
CA ALA A 484 18.08 10.31 -2.46
C ALA A 484 18.29 11.76 -2.00
N LEU A 485 19.37 12.04 -1.26
CA LEU A 485 19.80 13.39 -0.88
C LEU A 485 20.01 14.26 -2.12
N ASN A 486 20.78 13.76 -3.10
CA ASN A 486 21.01 14.48 -4.36
C ASN A 486 19.72 14.74 -5.13
N ALA A 487 18.77 13.80 -5.12
CA ALA A 487 17.46 13.97 -5.76
C ALA A 487 16.63 15.07 -5.09
N LEU A 488 16.68 15.17 -3.76
CA LEU A 488 16.04 16.27 -3.02
C LEU A 488 16.74 17.60 -3.32
N LEU A 489 18.08 17.63 -3.30
CA LEU A 489 18.88 18.80 -3.69
C LEU A 489 18.71 19.17 -5.17
N PHE A 490 18.32 18.26 -6.04
CA PHE A 490 17.99 18.64 -7.40
C PHE A 490 16.66 19.41 -7.45
N ARG A 491 15.67 19.02 -6.62
CA ARG A 491 14.33 19.61 -6.61
C ARG A 491 14.22 20.88 -5.77
N THR A 492 15.14 21.12 -4.84
CA THR A 492 15.18 22.32 -3.99
C THR A 492 16.25 23.32 -4.43
N GLY A 493 16.82 23.16 -5.64
CA GLY A 493 17.87 24.05 -6.15
C GLY A 493 17.35 25.46 -6.46
N ASP A 494 16.13 25.54 -6.98
CA ASP A 494 15.44 26.79 -7.26
C ASP A 494 14.32 27.04 -6.25
N GLN A 495 14.11 28.31 -5.93
CA GLN A 495 13.00 28.74 -5.09
C GLN A 495 11.66 28.44 -5.80
N SER A 496 10.83 27.62 -5.16
CA SER A 496 9.56 27.13 -5.74
C SER A 496 8.39 28.05 -5.38
N LYS A 497 7.52 28.33 -6.35
CA LYS A 497 6.24 29.03 -6.12
C LYS A 497 5.10 28.10 -5.74
N ASP A 498 5.31 26.79 -5.87
CA ASP A 498 4.26 25.78 -5.69
C ASP A 498 4.42 24.98 -4.39
N ILE A 499 5.66 24.83 -3.91
CA ILE A 499 5.99 23.93 -2.80
C ILE A 499 6.78 24.69 -1.73
N VAL A 500 6.30 24.63 -0.50
CA VAL A 500 7.04 24.98 0.72
C VAL A 500 7.65 23.70 1.29
N LEU A 501 8.97 23.65 1.46
CA LEU A 501 9.62 22.55 2.16
C LEU A 501 9.77 22.87 3.65
N ALA A 502 9.26 22.01 4.52
CA ALA A 502 9.45 22.08 5.96
C ALA A 502 10.13 20.80 6.46
N LEU A 503 11.39 20.91 6.88
CA LEU A 503 12.19 19.79 7.37
C LEU A 503 12.13 19.75 8.90
N ALA A 504 11.99 18.57 9.50
CA ALA A 504 12.11 18.41 10.94
C ALA A 504 13.24 17.45 11.33
N THR A 505 14.07 17.85 12.28
CA THR A 505 15.20 17.05 12.79
C THR A 505 15.31 17.17 14.31
N ASN A 506 15.81 16.13 14.95
CA ASN A 506 16.21 16.21 16.36
C ASN A 506 17.71 16.53 16.52
N ARG A 507 18.48 16.44 15.44
CA ARG A 507 19.94 16.60 15.40
C ARG A 507 20.31 17.57 14.28
N PRO A 508 20.16 18.89 14.47
CA PRO A 508 20.45 19.87 13.42
C PRO A 508 21.92 19.84 12.99
N GLY A 509 22.85 19.49 13.89
CA GLY A 509 24.28 19.40 13.58
C GLY A 509 24.70 18.22 12.69
N ASP A 510 23.80 17.25 12.45
CA ASP A 510 24.10 16.09 11.58
C ASP A 510 23.71 16.34 10.10
N LEU A 511 23.04 17.45 9.81
CA LEU A 511 22.47 17.77 8.50
C LEU A 511 23.55 18.18 7.47
N ASP A 512 23.44 17.71 6.22
CA ASP A 512 24.35 18.12 5.14
C ASP A 512 24.33 19.64 4.92
N SER A 513 25.52 20.22 4.76
CA SER A 513 25.69 21.67 4.59
C SER A 513 24.94 22.23 3.38
N ALA A 514 24.78 21.45 2.29
CA ALA A 514 24.03 21.89 1.12
C ALA A 514 22.51 21.91 1.35
N VAL A 515 22.00 21.13 2.31
CA VAL A 515 20.60 21.21 2.74
C VAL A 515 20.41 22.45 3.61
N ALA A 516 21.34 22.70 4.54
CA ALA A 516 21.30 23.86 5.43
C ALA A 516 21.31 25.18 4.65
N ASP A 517 22.10 25.28 3.57
CA ASP A 517 22.17 26.45 2.68
C ASP A 517 20.83 26.80 2.00
N ARG A 518 19.92 25.82 1.90
CA ARG A 518 18.63 25.95 1.19
C ARG A 518 17.45 26.17 2.14
N VAL A 519 17.74 26.30 3.43
CA VAL A 519 16.76 26.61 4.47
C VAL A 519 16.79 28.12 4.69
N ASP A 520 15.66 28.78 4.43
CA ASP A 520 15.54 30.23 4.63
C ASP A 520 15.20 30.59 6.08
N GLU A 521 14.44 29.74 6.78
CA GLU A 521 13.96 29.98 8.14
C GLU A 521 14.27 28.81 9.07
N VAL A 522 14.88 29.10 10.21
CA VAL A 522 15.19 28.09 11.23
C VAL A 522 14.36 28.34 12.49
N LEU A 523 13.57 27.35 12.90
CA LEU A 523 12.68 27.38 14.05
C LEU A 523 13.10 26.36 15.11
N GLU A 524 13.45 26.86 16.29
CA GLU A 524 13.72 26.04 17.47
C GLU A 524 12.44 25.71 18.22
N PHE A 525 12.27 24.43 18.56
CA PHE A 525 11.19 23.92 19.40
C PHE A 525 11.77 23.47 20.74
N PRO A 526 11.88 24.37 21.74
CA PRO A 526 12.38 24.02 23.06
C PRO A 526 11.40 23.13 23.82
N LEU A 527 11.84 22.60 24.96
CA LEU A 527 10.94 21.98 25.93
C LEU A 527 9.95 23.02 26.48
N PRO A 528 8.71 22.63 26.82
CA PRO A 528 7.72 23.56 27.35
C PRO A 528 8.12 24.12 28.72
N GLY A 529 7.93 25.42 28.91
CA GLY A 529 8.05 26.08 30.20
C GLY A 529 6.87 25.74 31.12
N GLU A 530 6.90 26.23 32.35
CA GLU A 530 5.91 25.87 33.37
C GLU A 530 4.48 26.24 32.96
N GLU A 531 4.27 27.43 32.40
CA GLU A 531 2.96 27.87 31.93
C GLU A 531 2.44 27.00 30.77
N GLU A 532 3.30 26.61 29.83
CA GLU A 532 2.91 25.72 28.74
C GLU A 532 2.60 24.31 29.24
N ARG A 533 3.37 23.80 30.23
CA ARG A 533 3.10 22.51 30.87
C ARG A 533 1.75 22.51 31.59
N PHE A 534 1.42 23.58 32.31
CA PHE A 534 0.09 23.75 32.92
C PHE A 534 -1.04 23.72 31.88
N LYS A 535 -0.89 24.46 30.77
CA LYS A 535 -1.86 24.46 29.68
C LYS A 535 -1.97 23.08 29.02
N LEU A 536 -0.86 22.37 28.83
CA LEU A 536 -0.83 21.01 28.25
C LEU A 536 -1.51 20.00 29.17
N LEU A 537 -1.24 20.03 30.47
CA LEU A 537 -1.90 19.19 31.47
C LEU A 537 -3.42 19.43 31.46
N SER A 538 -3.84 20.70 31.45
CA SER A 538 -5.25 21.07 31.37
C SER A 538 -5.92 20.58 30.08
N LEU A 539 -5.25 20.74 28.94
CA LEU A 539 -5.74 20.29 27.64
C LEU A 539 -5.91 18.77 27.60
N TYR A 540 -4.93 18.01 28.07
CA TYR A 540 -5.00 16.56 28.07
C TYR A 540 -5.94 16.00 29.14
N LEU A 541 -6.12 16.70 30.27
CA LEU A 541 -7.15 16.39 31.25
C LEU A 541 -8.54 16.50 30.62
N GLU A 542 -8.80 17.60 29.90
CA GLU A 542 -10.07 17.77 29.20
C GLU A 542 -10.25 16.69 28.13
N LYS A 543 -9.22 16.44 27.31
CA LYS A 543 -9.28 15.51 26.18
C LYS A 543 -9.42 14.04 26.57
N TYR A 544 -8.69 13.60 27.59
CA TYR A 544 -8.63 12.19 27.99
C TYR A 544 -9.58 11.84 29.13
N ILE A 545 -10.03 12.82 29.91
CA ILE A 545 -10.81 12.54 31.11
C ILE A 545 -12.20 13.17 30.99
N ALA A 546 -12.29 14.48 30.77
CA ALA A 546 -13.59 15.15 30.67
C ALA A 546 -14.39 14.76 29.41
N GLN A 547 -13.71 14.59 28.27
CA GLN A 547 -14.30 14.23 26.98
C GLN A 547 -14.30 12.71 26.70
N ALA A 548 -13.88 11.88 27.66
CA ALA A 548 -13.93 10.42 27.54
C ALA A 548 -15.36 9.83 27.64
N GLY A 549 -16.40 10.67 27.75
CA GLY A 549 -17.80 10.26 27.65
C GLY A 549 -18.21 9.84 26.23
N PRO A 550 -19.42 9.25 26.06
CA PRO A 550 -19.82 8.58 24.85
C PRO A 550 -19.76 9.50 23.63
N ARG A 551 -18.87 9.19 22.68
CA ARG A 551 -18.94 9.72 21.31
C ARG A 551 -20.30 9.36 20.73
N LYS A 552 -20.89 10.26 19.92
CA LYS A 552 -22.14 10.01 19.19
C LYS A 552 -22.06 8.62 18.53
N PRO A 553 -22.96 7.67 18.85
CA PRO A 553 -22.86 6.31 18.36
C PRO A 553 -22.95 6.32 16.84
N GLY A 554 -21.96 5.72 16.18
CA GLY A 554 -22.07 5.39 14.77
C GLY A 554 -23.17 4.37 14.55
N LEU A 555 -23.71 4.28 13.32
CA LEU A 555 -24.77 3.33 12.97
C LEU A 555 -24.41 1.87 13.34
N PHE A 556 -23.11 1.55 13.41
CA PHE A 556 -22.56 0.24 13.75
C PHE A 556 -22.28 0.00 15.25
N ASP A 557 -22.19 1.05 16.08
CA ASP A 557 -21.94 0.90 17.54
C ASP A 557 -23.16 0.35 18.29
N ARG A 558 -24.35 0.38 17.68
CA ARG A 558 -25.55 -0.23 18.26
C ARG A 558 -25.48 -1.76 18.34
N LEU A 559 -24.58 -2.40 17.59
CA LEU A 559 -24.45 -3.86 17.57
C LEU A 559 -23.50 -4.40 18.66
N PHE A 560 -22.60 -3.58 19.21
CA PHE A 560 -21.64 -3.98 20.22
C PHE A 560 -21.71 -3.01 21.42
N LYS A 561 -22.67 -3.25 22.32
CA LYS A 561 -22.79 -2.49 23.57
C LYS A 561 -21.60 -2.77 24.49
N LYS A 562 -20.60 -1.91 24.45
CA LYS A 562 -19.68 -1.70 25.57
C LYS A 562 -19.88 -0.25 26.02
N GLU A 563 -20.74 -0.04 27.02
CA GLU A 563 -20.93 1.26 27.62
C GLU A 563 -19.62 1.67 28.30
N GLN A 564 -18.93 2.66 27.73
CA GLN A 564 -17.75 3.24 28.34
C GLN A 564 -18.21 4.01 29.58
N GLN A 565 -17.75 3.58 30.76
CA GLN A 565 -18.04 4.25 32.03
C GLN A 565 -17.47 5.67 31.98
N LYS A 566 -18.30 6.65 32.33
CA LYS A 566 -17.91 8.06 32.37
C LYS A 566 -17.04 8.29 33.59
N ILE A 567 -15.85 8.86 33.39
CA ILE A 567 -14.95 9.21 34.49
C ILE A 567 -15.54 10.39 35.27
N GLU A 568 -15.63 10.24 36.59
CA GLU A 568 -15.96 11.35 37.50
C GLU A 568 -14.66 12.01 38.00
N ILE A 569 -14.61 13.35 37.96
CA ILE A 569 -13.45 14.11 38.44
C ILE A 569 -13.79 14.68 39.83
N LYS A 570 -13.06 14.29 40.87
CA LYS A 570 -13.23 14.79 42.24
C LYS A 570 -11.93 15.42 42.74
N GLY A 571 -11.97 16.71 43.07
CA GLY A 571 -10.86 17.40 43.75
C GLY A 571 -9.62 17.72 42.90
N VAL A 572 -9.67 17.59 41.57
CA VAL A 572 -8.61 18.10 40.69
C VAL A 572 -8.83 19.60 40.47
N THR A 573 -8.13 20.42 41.24
CA THR A 573 -8.17 21.89 41.16
C THR A 573 -7.10 22.42 40.19
N GLU A 574 -7.24 23.67 39.74
CA GLU A 574 -6.20 24.33 38.95
C GLU A 574 -4.86 24.42 39.71
N GLU A 575 -4.90 24.55 41.03
CA GLU A 575 -3.71 24.56 41.89
C GLU A 575 -2.94 23.23 41.81
N LEU A 576 -3.66 22.11 41.80
CA LEU A 576 -3.06 20.78 41.65
C LEU A 576 -2.36 20.62 40.29
N LEU A 577 -2.95 21.19 39.23
CA LEU A 577 -2.35 21.19 37.90
C LEU A 577 -1.10 22.09 37.82
N LYS A 578 -1.08 23.21 38.56
CA LYS A 578 0.11 24.06 38.70
C LYS A 578 1.22 23.33 39.46
N GLU A 579 0.88 22.66 40.57
CA GLU A 579 1.82 21.82 41.33
C GLU A 579 2.45 20.74 40.42
N ALA A 580 1.62 20.04 39.62
CA ALA A 580 2.09 19.05 38.66
C ALA A 580 2.92 19.67 37.53
N ALA A 581 2.59 20.87 37.05
CA ALA A 581 3.37 21.59 36.04
C ALA A 581 4.78 21.96 36.57
N ALA A 582 4.88 22.36 37.84
CA ALA A 582 6.16 22.61 38.49
C ALA A 582 7.00 21.32 38.62
N LYS A 583 6.38 20.21 39.05
CA LYS A 583 7.06 18.90 39.19
C LYS A 583 7.50 18.25 37.88
N THR A 584 6.84 18.57 36.76
CA THR A 584 7.11 17.97 35.43
C THR A 584 8.17 18.74 34.62
N GLU A 585 9.11 19.40 35.30
CA GLU A 585 10.22 20.08 34.63
C GLU A 585 11.02 19.13 33.73
N GLY A 586 11.33 19.59 32.51
CA GLY A 586 12.05 18.79 31.50
C GLY A 586 11.16 17.86 30.68
N PHE A 587 9.88 17.72 30.98
CA PHE A 587 8.97 16.90 30.19
C PHE A 587 8.68 17.53 28.83
N SER A 588 8.76 16.72 27.77
CA SER A 588 8.25 17.07 26.45
C SER A 588 6.71 16.99 26.39
N GLY A 589 6.09 17.66 25.42
CA GLY A 589 4.63 17.62 25.24
C GLY A 589 4.09 16.19 25.04
N ARG A 590 4.86 15.30 24.40
CA ARG A 590 4.53 13.88 24.27
C ARG A 590 4.62 13.12 25.59
N GLU A 591 5.56 13.45 26.46
CA GLU A 591 5.65 12.84 27.80
C GLU A 591 4.49 13.27 28.68
N ILE A 592 4.09 14.55 28.63
CA ILE A 592 2.89 15.04 29.33
C ILE A 592 1.63 14.34 28.82
N ALA A 593 1.51 14.12 27.50
CA ALA A 593 0.41 13.34 26.94
C ALA A 593 0.39 11.90 27.47
N LYS A 594 1.56 11.25 27.58
CA LYS A 594 1.70 9.89 28.14
C LYS A 594 1.42 9.84 29.63
N LEU A 595 1.83 10.86 30.38
CA LEU A 595 1.50 11.03 31.79
C LEU A 595 -0.02 11.05 31.97
N MET A 596 -0.72 11.90 31.21
CA MET A 596 -2.18 12.00 31.31
C MET A 596 -2.92 10.74 30.82
N ALA A 597 -2.37 10.04 29.82
CA ALA A 597 -2.89 8.72 29.45
C ALA A 597 -2.68 7.67 30.58
N SER A 598 -1.59 7.79 31.34
CA SER A 598 -1.34 6.94 32.52
C SER A 598 -2.29 7.27 33.66
N VAL A 599 -2.62 8.55 33.87
CA VAL A 599 -3.67 8.98 34.81
C VAL A 599 -5.01 8.37 34.40
N GLN A 600 -5.39 8.46 33.11
CA GLN A 600 -6.61 7.85 32.61
C GLN A 600 -6.64 6.33 32.85
N ALA A 601 -5.53 5.63 32.58
CA ALA A 601 -5.42 4.19 32.82
C ALA A 601 -5.53 3.84 34.31
N ALA A 602 -4.95 4.64 35.19
CA ALA A 602 -5.07 4.46 36.64
C ALA A 602 -6.52 4.65 37.12
N VAL A 603 -7.25 5.61 36.53
CA VAL A 603 -8.68 5.81 36.82
C VAL A 603 -9.51 4.63 36.35
N TYR A 604 -9.29 4.11 35.14
CA TYR A 604 -10.00 2.88 34.72
C TYR A 604 -9.60 1.64 35.51
N GLY A 605 -8.46 1.67 36.19
CA GLY A 605 -8.02 0.63 37.12
C GLY A 605 -8.60 0.78 38.53
N SER A 606 -9.20 1.91 38.88
CA SER A 606 -9.85 2.11 40.18
C SER A 606 -11.28 1.57 40.17
N GLU A 607 -11.75 1.08 41.33
CA GLU A 607 -13.06 0.42 41.45
C GLU A 607 -14.23 1.33 41.04
N ASP A 608 -14.11 2.63 41.32
CA ASP A 608 -15.17 3.61 41.11
C ASP A 608 -15.02 4.44 39.81
N CYS A 609 -13.94 4.26 39.04
CA CYS A 609 -13.61 5.11 37.88
C CYS A 609 -13.62 6.62 38.21
N VAL A 610 -13.21 6.95 39.43
CA VAL A 610 -13.10 8.32 39.93
C VAL A 610 -11.64 8.78 39.86
N LEU A 611 -11.41 9.98 39.34
CA LEU A 611 -10.14 10.68 39.46
C LEU A 611 -10.16 11.54 40.72
N ASP A 612 -9.53 11.02 41.78
CA ASP A 612 -9.27 11.76 43.01
C ASP A 612 -7.92 12.50 42.98
N SER A 613 -7.80 13.54 43.78
CA SER A 613 -6.54 14.33 43.90
C SER A 613 -5.35 13.49 44.35
N ALA A 614 -5.55 12.49 45.23
CA ALA A 614 -4.51 11.59 45.70
C ALA A 614 -3.97 10.70 44.55
N LEU A 615 -4.88 10.07 43.80
CA LEU A 615 -4.54 9.23 42.65
C LEU A 615 -3.79 10.04 41.59
N PHE A 616 -4.22 11.27 41.33
CA PHE A 616 -3.53 12.16 40.40
C PHE A 616 -2.09 12.45 40.84
N ARG A 617 -1.88 12.82 42.12
CA ARG A 617 -0.53 13.08 42.66
C ARG A 617 0.35 11.84 42.59
N GLU A 618 -0.16 10.69 42.97
CA GLU A 618 0.57 9.42 42.95
C GLU A 618 1.11 9.11 41.54
N VAL A 619 0.24 9.20 40.53
CA VAL A 619 0.64 8.94 39.13
C VAL A 619 1.65 9.98 38.63
N VAL A 620 1.47 11.26 38.98
CA VAL A 620 2.44 12.31 38.62
C VAL A 620 3.80 12.05 39.26
N ASP A 621 3.85 11.82 40.56
CA ASP A 621 5.10 11.60 41.30
C ASP A 621 5.83 10.35 40.79
N TYR A 622 5.09 9.25 40.54
CA TYR A 622 5.63 8.03 39.93
C TYR A 622 6.25 8.30 38.56
N LYS A 623 5.56 9.03 37.68
CA LYS A 623 6.06 9.33 36.32
C LYS A 623 7.21 10.33 36.31
N VAL A 624 7.24 11.27 37.24
CA VAL A 624 8.38 12.18 37.43
C VAL A 624 9.62 11.39 37.85
N ALA A 625 9.48 10.46 38.81
CA ALA A 625 10.58 9.58 39.22
C ALA A 625 11.09 8.70 38.05
N GLU A 626 10.18 8.13 37.27
CA GLU A 626 10.50 7.34 36.07
C GLU A 626 11.27 8.17 35.02
N HIS A 627 10.86 9.42 34.79
CA HIS A 627 11.55 10.33 33.86
C HIS A 627 12.96 10.69 34.35
N GLN A 628 13.13 11.00 35.64
CA GLN A 628 14.45 11.29 36.22
C GLN A 628 15.38 10.06 36.11
N GLN A 629 14.88 8.86 36.37
CA GLN A 629 15.66 7.64 36.21
C GLN A 629 16.07 7.40 34.74
N ARG A 630 15.17 7.62 33.78
CA ARG A 630 15.48 7.54 32.35
C ARG A 630 16.55 8.54 31.93
N ARG A 631 16.49 9.78 32.44
CA ARG A 631 17.52 10.80 32.19
C ARG A 631 18.89 10.39 32.73
N LYS A 632 18.94 9.82 33.95
CA LYS A 632 20.19 9.29 34.52
C LYS A 632 20.78 8.16 33.68
N LEU A 633 19.93 7.23 33.21
CA LEU A 633 20.36 6.11 32.35
C LEU A 633 20.81 6.58 30.96
N ALA A 634 20.23 7.65 30.43
CA ALA A 634 20.59 8.23 29.13
C ALA A 634 21.91 9.02 29.15
N GLY A 635 22.58 9.14 30.30
CA GLY A 635 23.89 9.80 30.42
C GLY A 635 23.86 11.33 30.25
N THR A 636 22.68 11.95 30.26
CA THR A 636 22.51 13.39 30.02
C THR A 636 22.97 14.31 31.16
N ASP A 637 23.38 13.77 32.31
CA ASP A 637 23.90 14.54 33.45
C ASP A 637 25.44 14.43 33.58
N SER A 638 26.14 13.97 32.54
CA SER A 638 27.61 13.99 32.46
C SER A 638 28.10 15.09 31.53
N LYS A 639 27.91 16.36 31.92
CA LYS A 639 28.80 17.50 31.60
C LYS A 639 28.40 18.75 32.37
#